data_AF-A0A009T148-F1
#
_entry.id   AF-A0A009T148-F1
#
_cell.length_a   1.000
_cell.length_b   1.000
_cell.length_c   1.000
_cell.angle_alpha   90.00
_cell.angle_beta   90.00
_cell.angle_gamma   90.00
#
_symmetry.space_group_name_H-M   'P 1'
#
loop_
_entity.id
_entity.type
_entity.pdbx_description
1 polymer ?
#
loop_
_entity_poly.entity_id
_entity_poly.type
_entity_poly.pdbx_seq_one_letter_code
_entity_poly.pdbx_strand_id
1 'polypeptide(L)'
;MTTARHSDTENSPDHLQRKLSNRHLQLIAIGGAIGTGLFMGSGKTISLAGPSILFIYMIIGGMFFFLMRAMGELLLANLHYKSFVDMAHDLIGPWAGYYLGWTYWLGWVLVGIADLSAVINYLSFWLPDGASFSPIQQAMISAGCVLFVMGLNLLTVRLFGEIEFWFALIKILAIIGLIGVGGYMIFSHFQAPQGAVASISNV
;
A
#
# COMPACT_ATOMS: atom_id res chain seq x y z
N MET A 1 -54.38 3.29 40.36
CA MET A 1 -53.80 4.64 40.30
C MET A 1 -52.35 4.50 40.72
N THR A 2 -51.31 4.78 39.94
CA THR A 2 -51.13 5.83 38.93
C THR A 2 -49.99 5.41 37.99
N THR A 3 -50.10 5.84 36.73
CA THR A 3 -49.21 5.66 35.56
C THR A 3 -47.80 6.23 35.70
N ALA A 4 -46.82 5.59 35.04
CA ALA A 4 -45.80 6.27 34.25
C ALA A 4 -45.30 5.37 33.10
N ARG A 5 -45.45 5.88 31.87
CA ARG A 5 -44.84 5.39 30.61
C ARG A 5 -43.42 5.96 30.45
N HIS A 6 -42.75 5.49 29.41
CA HIS A 6 -41.53 5.98 28.73
C HIS A 6 -40.21 5.38 29.21
N SER A 7 -39.25 5.02 28.36
CA SER A 7 -39.16 4.73 26.92
C SER A 7 -37.70 4.33 26.69
N ASP A 8 -37.43 3.75 25.52
CA ASP A 8 -36.11 3.75 24.88
C ASP A 8 -35.07 2.77 25.44
N THR A 9 -35.16 1.50 25.03
CA THR A 9 -33.94 0.73 24.70
C THR A 9 -33.23 1.45 23.56
N GLU A 10 -32.32 2.36 23.92
CA GLU A 10 -31.36 2.97 23.00
C GLU A 10 -30.59 1.89 22.25
N ASN A 11 -30.57 2.04 20.93
CA ASN A 11 -29.69 1.36 20.00
C ASN A 11 -28.25 1.36 20.53
N SER A 12 -27.73 0.18 20.87
CA SER A 12 -26.29 -0.05 20.93
C SER A 12 -25.68 0.42 19.60
N PRO A 13 -24.68 1.32 19.60
CA PRO A 13 -24.10 1.82 18.37
C PRO A 13 -23.41 0.67 17.63
N ASP A 14 -23.69 0.58 16.33
CA ASP A 14 -23.13 -0.36 15.35
C ASP A 14 -21.78 -0.95 15.77
N HIS A 15 -21.81 -2.16 16.32
CA HIS A 15 -20.62 -2.95 16.53
C HIS A 15 -20.10 -3.30 15.13
N LEU A 16 -19.08 -2.58 14.66
CA LEU A 16 -18.33 -2.90 13.44
C LEU A 16 -18.08 -4.40 13.43
N GLN A 17 -18.77 -5.13 12.55
CA GLN A 17 -18.63 -6.56 12.47
C GLN A 17 -17.17 -6.84 12.09
N ARG A 18 -16.39 -7.31 13.06
CA ARG A 18 -14.98 -7.63 12.89
C ARG A 18 -14.89 -8.91 12.07
N LYS A 19 -15.00 -8.72 10.75
CA LYS A 19 -15.11 -9.79 9.75
C LYS A 19 -13.74 -10.33 9.29
N LEU A 20 -12.65 -9.66 9.65
CA LEU A 20 -11.28 -10.02 9.28
C LEU A 20 -10.51 -10.55 10.49
N SER A 21 -9.93 -11.75 10.34
CA SER A 21 -9.02 -12.37 11.30
C SER A 21 -7.74 -11.53 11.44
N ASN A 22 -7.08 -11.57 12.61
CA ASN A 22 -5.81 -10.85 12.85
C ASN A 22 -4.74 -11.18 11.80
N ARG A 23 -4.71 -12.43 11.29
CA ARG A 23 -3.78 -12.82 10.22
C ARG A 23 -4.09 -12.12 8.89
N HIS A 24 -5.36 -12.01 8.52
CA HIS A 24 -5.76 -11.26 7.32
C HIS A 24 -5.38 -9.79 7.45
N LEU A 25 -5.63 -9.18 8.60
CA LEU A 25 -5.30 -7.77 8.82
C LEU A 25 -3.79 -7.49 8.72
N GLN A 26 -2.95 -8.36 9.30
CA GLN A 26 -1.49 -8.23 9.21
C GLN A 26 -0.98 -8.39 7.78
N LEU A 27 -1.50 -9.37 7.03
CA LEU A 27 -1.06 -9.60 5.65
C LEU A 27 -1.59 -8.54 4.69
N ILE A 28 -2.78 -7.99 4.92
CA ILE A 28 -3.26 -6.80 4.22
C ILE A 28 -2.34 -5.61 4.51
N ALA A 29 -1.95 -5.40 5.78
CA ALA A 29 -1.03 -4.32 6.12
C ALA A 29 0.35 -4.47 5.46
N ILE A 30 0.92 -5.69 5.46
CA ILE A 30 2.20 -5.98 4.78
C ILE A 30 2.04 -5.84 3.26
N GLY A 31 0.97 -6.40 2.68
CA GLY A 31 0.70 -6.36 1.24
C GLY A 31 0.36 -4.97 0.71
N GLY A 32 -0.22 -4.11 1.56
CA GLY A 32 -0.45 -2.69 1.29
C GLY A 32 0.83 -1.87 1.41
N ALA A 33 1.72 -2.18 2.37
CA ALA A 33 3.04 -1.58 2.44
C ALA A 33 3.92 -1.96 1.24
N ILE A 34 3.79 -3.19 0.74
CA ILE A 34 4.44 -3.64 -0.50
C ILE A 34 3.63 -3.17 -1.70
N GLY A 35 3.88 -1.91 -2.10
CA GLY A 35 3.21 -1.28 -3.24
C GLY A 35 3.77 -1.68 -4.61
N THR A 36 3.09 -1.19 -5.64
CA THR A 36 3.55 -1.17 -7.04
C THR A 36 4.93 -0.52 -7.20
N GLY A 37 5.26 0.43 -6.32
CA GLY A 37 6.54 1.13 -6.28
C GLY A 37 7.77 0.20 -6.13
N LEU A 38 7.64 -0.93 -5.43
CA LEU A 38 8.76 -1.88 -5.30
C LEU A 38 9.07 -2.58 -6.63
N PHE A 39 8.05 -2.95 -7.39
CA PHE A 39 8.24 -3.74 -8.61
C PHE A 39 8.48 -2.87 -9.84
N MET A 40 7.79 -1.75 -9.95
CA MET A 40 7.90 -0.84 -11.10
C MET A 40 8.95 0.25 -10.86
N GLY A 41 9.04 0.77 -9.63
CA GLY A 41 9.87 1.94 -9.31
C GLY A 41 11.30 1.59 -8.90
N SER A 42 11.51 0.46 -8.20
CA SER A 42 12.82 0.15 -7.62
C SER A 42 13.91 -0.01 -8.66
N GLY A 43 13.63 -0.55 -9.86
CA GLY A 43 14.65 -0.68 -10.91
C GLY A 43 15.28 0.66 -11.31
N LYS A 44 14.46 1.70 -11.52
CA LYS A 44 14.93 3.05 -11.83
C LYS A 44 15.68 3.68 -10.66
N THR A 45 15.15 3.53 -9.44
CA THR A 45 15.81 4.10 -8.24
C THR A 45 17.14 3.41 -7.95
N ILE A 46 17.24 2.08 -8.12
CA ILE A 46 18.49 1.31 -7.99
C ILE A 46 19.48 1.75 -9.06
N SER A 47 19.05 1.91 -10.31
CA SER A 47 19.92 2.40 -11.39
C SER A 47 20.48 3.80 -11.12
N LEU A 48 19.74 4.66 -10.42
CA LEU A 48 20.16 6.03 -10.13
C LEU A 48 21.00 6.14 -8.86
N ALA A 49 20.61 5.45 -7.78
CA ALA A 49 21.27 5.51 -6.48
C ALA A 49 22.44 4.52 -6.35
N GLY A 50 22.46 3.46 -7.16
CA GLY A 50 23.42 2.38 -7.05
C GLY A 50 23.35 1.70 -5.67
N PRO A 51 24.48 1.18 -5.14
CA PRO A 51 24.48 0.46 -3.87
C PRO A 51 24.10 1.33 -2.65
N SER A 52 24.24 2.65 -2.77
CA SER A 52 23.86 3.60 -1.71
C SER A 52 22.36 3.57 -1.37
N ILE A 53 21.51 2.98 -2.23
CA ILE A 53 20.09 2.81 -1.98
C ILE A 53 19.80 2.05 -0.67
N LEU A 54 20.68 1.12 -0.28
CA LEU A 54 20.55 0.36 0.98
C LEU A 54 20.65 1.29 2.19
N PHE A 55 21.61 2.22 2.18
CA PHE A 55 21.77 3.22 3.24
C PHE A 55 20.58 4.17 3.30
N ILE A 56 20.08 4.62 2.14
CA ILE A 56 18.91 5.49 2.05
C ILE A 56 17.68 4.80 2.66
N TYR A 57 17.42 3.54 2.28
CA TYR A 57 16.30 2.78 2.84
C TYR A 57 16.47 2.48 4.34
N MET A 58 17.69 2.26 4.83
CA MET A 58 17.95 2.04 6.25
C MET A 58 17.63 3.29 7.09
N ILE A 59 18.04 4.48 6.62
CA ILE A 59 17.80 5.75 7.32
C ILE A 59 16.30 6.08 7.29
N ILE A 60 15.68 6.05 6.11
CA ILE A 60 14.25 6.36 5.96
C ILE A 60 13.42 5.34 6.73
N GLY A 61 13.70 4.05 6.60
CA GLY A 61 13.02 2.97 7.32
C GLY A 61 13.14 3.13 8.83
N GLY A 62 14.31 3.51 9.34
CA GLY A 62 14.51 3.83 10.76
C GLY A 62 13.63 4.98 11.24
N MET A 63 13.57 6.08 10.48
CA MET A 63 12.68 7.21 10.80
C MET A 63 11.21 6.80 10.82
N PHE A 64 10.75 6.06 9.81
CA PHE A 64 9.37 5.58 9.74
C PHE A 64 9.03 4.58 10.85
N PHE A 65 9.99 3.76 11.27
CA PHE A 65 9.80 2.85 12.41
C PHE A 65 9.50 3.63 13.70
N PHE A 66 10.28 4.67 14.01
CA PHE A 66 10.02 5.50 15.19
C PHE A 66 8.69 6.26 15.07
N LEU A 67 8.36 6.77 13.88
CA LEU A 67 7.08 7.41 13.63
C LEU A 67 5.91 6.44 13.92
N MET A 68 5.92 5.26 13.33
CA MET A 68 4.85 4.27 13.52
C MET A 68 4.75 3.79 14.96
N ARG A 69 5.88 3.68 15.67
CA ARG A 69 5.90 3.36 17.10
C ARG A 69 5.21 4.45 17.92
N ALA A 70 5.59 5.71 17.73
CA ALA A 70 4.98 6.84 18.45
C ALA A 70 3.47 6.93 18.17
N MET A 71 3.06 6.75 16.91
CA MET A 71 1.65 6.74 16.53
C MET A 71 0.88 5.59 17.19
N GLY A 72 1.49 4.39 17.28
CA GLY A 72 0.89 3.25 17.97
C GLY A 72 0.74 3.47 19.48
N GLU A 73 1.74 4.06 20.12
CA GLU A 73 1.68 4.41 21.55
C GLU A 73 0.58 5.44 21.83
N LEU A 74 0.41 6.44 20.95
CA LEU A 74 -0.64 7.45 21.08
C LEU A 74 -2.06 6.88 20.93
N LEU A 75 -2.26 5.96 19.99
CA LEU A 75 -3.54 5.25 19.82
C LEU A 75 -3.87 4.36 21.02
N LEU A 76 -2.86 3.79 21.68
CA LEU A 76 -3.06 2.98 22.89
C LEU A 76 -3.28 3.84 24.14
N ALA A 77 -2.71 5.05 24.19
CA ALA A 77 -2.87 5.99 25.29
C ALA A 77 -4.30 6.58 25.33
N ASN A 78 -4.92 6.80 24.18
CA ASN A 78 -6.29 7.30 24.10
C ASN A 78 -7.09 6.58 22.99
N LEU A 79 -7.93 5.64 23.42
CA LEU A 79 -8.79 4.83 22.54
C LEU A 79 -9.94 5.63 21.90
N HIS A 80 -10.12 6.91 22.26
CA HIS A 80 -11.08 7.78 21.61
C HIS A 80 -10.61 8.23 20.22
N TYR A 81 -9.30 8.22 19.97
CA TYR A 81 -8.73 8.49 18.65
C TYR A 81 -9.03 7.34 17.70
N LYS A 82 -9.74 7.64 16.60
CA LYS A 82 -10.06 6.66 15.55
C LYS A 82 -9.16 6.82 14.33
N SER A 83 -8.55 8.00 14.16
CA SER A 83 -7.64 8.34 13.08
C SER A 83 -6.49 9.23 13.58
N PHE A 84 -5.38 9.26 12.83
CA PHE A 84 -4.29 10.20 13.06
C PHE A 84 -4.67 11.65 12.74
N VAL A 85 -5.71 11.86 11.95
CA VAL A 85 -6.30 13.19 11.76
C VAL A 85 -6.91 13.70 13.08
N ASP A 86 -7.59 12.83 13.83
CA ASP A 86 -8.17 13.18 15.14
C ASP A 86 -7.07 13.51 16.14
N MET A 87 -5.99 12.73 16.12
CA MET A 87 -4.80 12.98 16.95
C MET A 87 -4.17 14.34 16.66
N ALA A 88 -4.01 14.69 15.38
CA ALA A 88 -3.45 15.99 14.99
C ALA A 88 -4.40 17.15 15.33
N HIS A 89 -5.70 16.95 15.16
CA HIS A 89 -6.72 17.93 15.52
C HIS A 89 -6.67 18.28 17.02
N ASP A 90 -6.58 17.26 17.88
CA ASP A 90 -6.63 17.45 19.32
C ASP A 90 -5.29 17.86 19.94
N LEU A 91 -4.16 17.36 19.44
CA LEU A 91 -2.83 17.64 20.02
C LEU A 91 -2.18 18.91 19.47
N ILE A 92 -2.39 19.23 18.20
CA ILE A 92 -1.75 20.38 17.53
C ILE A 92 -2.75 21.51 17.33
N GLY A 93 -3.99 21.16 16.99
CA GLY A 93 -5.10 22.08 16.88
C GLY A 93 -5.94 21.86 15.61
N PRO A 94 -7.11 22.52 15.52
CA PRO A 94 -8.08 22.24 14.46
C PRO A 94 -7.55 22.43 13.04
N TRP A 95 -6.69 23.43 12.85
CA TRP A 95 -6.05 23.74 11.56
C TRP A 95 -5.14 22.60 11.07
N ALA A 96 -4.43 21.94 11.98
CA ALA A 96 -3.53 20.84 11.67
C ALA A 96 -4.33 19.59 11.26
N GLY A 97 -5.44 19.30 11.96
CA GLY A 97 -6.37 18.25 11.57
C GLY A 97 -6.94 18.49 10.17
N TYR A 98 -7.39 19.71 9.87
CA TYR A 98 -7.90 20.06 8.53
C TYR A 98 -6.84 19.86 7.44
N TYR A 99 -5.64 20.41 7.64
CA TYR A 99 -4.55 20.29 6.67
C TYR A 99 -4.12 18.83 6.45
N LEU A 100 -3.98 18.07 7.54
CA LEU A 100 -3.58 16.66 7.49
C LEU A 100 -4.65 15.80 6.82
N GLY A 101 -5.93 16.06 7.09
CA GLY A 101 -7.03 15.36 6.44
C GLY A 101 -7.05 15.55 4.92
N TRP A 102 -6.89 16.79 4.45
CA TRP A 102 -6.85 17.09 3.01
C TRP A 102 -5.60 16.54 2.32
N THR A 103 -4.43 16.72 2.93
CA THR A 103 -3.18 16.19 2.36
C THR A 103 -3.19 14.66 2.33
N TYR A 104 -3.77 14.01 3.34
CA TYR A 104 -3.95 12.57 3.36
C TYR A 104 -4.88 12.10 2.23
N TRP A 105 -6.05 12.74 2.07
CA TRP A 105 -6.98 12.40 1.00
C TRP A 105 -6.35 12.60 -0.39
N LEU A 106 -5.69 13.74 -0.62
CA LEU A 106 -4.95 14.00 -1.86
C LEU A 106 -3.83 12.98 -2.10
N GLY A 107 -3.12 12.59 -1.03
CA GLY A 107 -2.12 11.53 -1.08
C GLY A 107 -2.70 10.22 -1.62
N TRP A 108 -3.86 9.79 -1.11
CA TRP A 108 -4.55 8.60 -1.62
C TRP A 108 -5.00 8.73 -3.07
N VAL A 109 -5.47 9.90 -3.50
CA VAL A 109 -5.80 10.15 -4.92
C VAL A 109 -4.55 10.00 -5.79
N LEU A 110 -3.42 10.56 -5.38
CA LEU A 110 -2.15 10.45 -6.12
C LEU A 110 -1.65 9.00 -6.18
N VAL A 111 -1.74 8.25 -5.08
CA VAL A 111 -1.42 6.82 -5.06
C VAL A 111 -2.31 6.04 -6.03
N GLY A 112 -3.62 6.32 -6.05
CA GLY A 112 -4.55 5.71 -7.00
C GLY A 112 -4.17 5.99 -8.46
N ILE A 113 -3.77 7.22 -8.78
CA ILE A 113 -3.28 7.58 -10.13
C ILE A 113 -1.99 6.83 -10.47
N ALA A 114 -1.06 6.73 -9.52
CA ALA A 114 0.20 6.00 -9.70
C ALA A 114 -0.04 4.51 -9.96
N ASP A 115 -0.95 3.88 -9.23
CA ASP A 115 -1.32 2.48 -9.41
C ASP A 115 -2.00 2.23 -10.76
N LEU A 116 -2.89 3.13 -11.20
CA LEU A 116 -3.50 3.05 -12.53
C LEU A 116 -2.47 3.19 -13.66
N SER A 117 -1.50 4.11 -13.49
CA SER A 117 -0.37 4.23 -14.41
C SER A 117 0.46 2.95 -14.46
N ALA A 118 0.70 2.31 -13.31
CA ALA A 118 1.40 1.03 -13.26
C ALA A 118 0.64 -0.07 -14.02
N VAL A 119 -0.68 -0.17 -13.85
CA VAL A 119 -1.52 -1.14 -14.58
C VAL A 119 -1.39 -0.95 -16.10
N ILE A 120 -1.47 0.29 -16.60
CA ILE A 120 -1.32 0.60 -18.03
C ILE A 120 0.07 0.20 -18.54
N ASN A 121 1.12 0.49 -17.77
CA ASN A 121 2.49 0.12 -18.13
C ASN A 121 2.66 -1.40 -18.20
N TYR A 122 2.13 -2.15 -17.23
CA TYR A 122 2.18 -3.61 -17.25
C TYR A 122 1.37 -4.21 -18.42
N LEU A 123 0.20 -3.65 -18.74
CA LEU A 123 -0.58 -4.09 -19.90
C LEU A 123 0.15 -3.81 -21.22
N SER A 124 0.96 -2.76 -21.27
CA SER A 124 1.72 -2.39 -22.47
C SER A 124 2.81 -3.40 -22.80
N PHE A 125 3.26 -4.20 -21.82
CA PHE A 125 4.24 -5.28 -22.05
C PHE A 125 3.73 -6.37 -23.00
N TRP A 126 2.41 -6.53 -23.13
CA TRP A 126 1.79 -7.52 -24.01
C TRP A 126 1.46 -6.97 -25.40
N LEU A 127 1.72 -5.69 -25.63
CA LEU A 127 1.55 -5.08 -26.95
C LEU A 127 2.79 -5.36 -27.82
N PRO A 128 2.63 -5.33 -29.15
CA PRO A 128 3.76 -5.37 -30.06
C PRO A 128 4.77 -4.24 -29.77
N ASP A 129 6.06 -4.51 -30.00
CA ASP A 129 7.12 -3.53 -29.78
C ASP A 129 6.83 -2.23 -30.55
N GLY A 130 6.76 -1.10 -29.83
CA GLY A 130 6.47 0.22 -30.38
C GLY A 130 4.98 0.61 -30.40
N ALA A 131 4.06 -0.30 -30.06
CA ALA A 131 2.66 0.02 -29.87
C ALA A 131 2.40 0.52 -28.43
N SER A 132 1.86 1.72 -28.29
CA SER A 132 1.42 2.28 -27.00
C SER A 132 -0.08 2.49 -27.00
N PHE A 133 -0.72 2.30 -25.84
CA PHE A 133 -2.13 2.66 -25.70
C PHE A 133 -2.35 4.15 -25.99
N SER A 134 -3.34 4.45 -26.85
CA SER A 134 -3.80 5.83 -27.07
C SER A 134 -4.34 6.42 -25.76
N PRO A 135 -4.27 7.76 -25.54
CA PRO A 135 -4.81 8.39 -24.33
C PRO A 135 -6.26 8.01 -24.01
N ILE A 136 -7.09 7.79 -25.04
CA ILE A 136 -8.48 7.36 -24.86
C ILE A 136 -8.54 5.93 -24.31
N GLN A 137 -7.69 5.03 -24.81
CA GLN A 137 -7.61 3.64 -24.33
C GLN A 137 -7.10 3.59 -22.89
N GLN A 138 -6.10 4.41 -22.54
CA GLN A 138 -5.60 4.52 -21.16
C GLN A 138 -6.69 4.99 -20.20
N ALA A 139 -7.50 5.98 -20.60
CA ALA A 139 -8.64 6.43 -19.81
C ALA A 139 -9.71 5.34 -19.64
N MET A 140 -10.02 4.57 -20.70
CA MET A 140 -10.96 3.45 -20.63
C MET A 140 -10.49 2.33 -19.70
N ILE A 141 -9.20 1.95 -19.78
CA ILE A 141 -8.58 0.96 -18.89
C ILE A 141 -8.66 1.44 -17.45
N SER A 142 -8.29 2.70 -17.20
CA SER A 142 -8.31 3.30 -15.87
C SER A 142 -9.73 3.31 -15.27
N ALA A 143 -10.71 3.77 -16.05
CA ALA A 143 -12.12 3.77 -15.64
C ALA A 143 -12.62 2.35 -15.39
N GLY A 144 -12.27 1.39 -16.25
CA GLY A 144 -12.60 -0.03 -16.08
C GLY A 144 -12.03 -0.61 -14.78
N CYS A 145 -10.77 -0.33 -14.46
CA CYS A 145 -10.14 -0.75 -13.20
C CYS A 145 -10.85 -0.16 -11.98
N VAL A 146 -11.13 1.14 -11.98
CA VAL A 146 -11.83 1.81 -10.87
C VAL A 146 -13.23 1.23 -10.69
N LEU A 147 -14.00 1.06 -11.77
CA LEU A 147 -15.33 0.47 -11.72
C LEU A 147 -15.31 -0.99 -11.23
N PHE A 148 -14.31 -1.77 -11.64
CA PHE A 148 -14.14 -3.15 -11.21
C PHE A 148 -13.86 -3.24 -9.70
N VAL A 149 -12.90 -2.47 -9.20
CA VAL A 149 -12.57 -2.43 -7.76
C VAL A 149 -13.74 -1.90 -6.94
N MET A 150 -14.44 -0.87 -7.43
CA MET A 150 -15.64 -0.35 -6.80
C MET A 150 -16.76 -1.40 -6.75
N GLY A 151 -16.94 -2.17 -7.83
CA GLY A 151 -17.89 -3.30 -7.87
C GLY A 151 -17.56 -4.39 -6.84
N LEU A 152 -16.28 -4.75 -6.71
CA LEU A 152 -15.83 -5.71 -5.68
C LEU A 152 -16.08 -5.17 -4.26
N ASN A 153 -15.84 -3.88 -4.04
CA ASN A 153 -16.08 -3.23 -2.75
C ASN A 153 -17.56 -3.26 -2.35
N LEU A 154 -18.47 -3.05 -3.32
CA LEU A 154 -19.93 -3.04 -3.10
C LEU A 154 -20.52 -4.44 -2.85
N LEU A 155 -19.96 -5.50 -3.44
CA LEU A 155 -20.50 -6.85 -3.32
C LEU A 155 -20.27 -7.44 -1.92
N THR A 156 -19.03 -7.44 -1.41
CA THR A 156 -18.75 -7.83 -0.02
C THR A 156 -17.32 -7.41 0.38
N VAL A 157 -17.19 -6.58 1.42
CA VAL A 157 -15.87 -6.18 2.00
C VAL A 157 -14.98 -7.34 2.44
N ARG A 158 -15.57 -8.51 2.76
CA ARG A 158 -14.82 -9.75 3.05
C ARG A 158 -14.10 -10.30 1.82
N LEU A 159 -14.77 -10.28 0.65
CA LEU A 159 -14.19 -10.78 -0.59
C LEU A 159 -12.98 -9.95 -1.00
N PHE A 160 -13.07 -8.63 -0.85
CA PHE A 160 -11.95 -7.73 -1.06
C PHE A 160 -10.74 -8.08 -0.17
N GLY A 161 -10.97 -8.27 1.14
CA GLY A 161 -9.89 -8.63 2.07
C GLY A 161 -9.27 -10.00 1.79
N GLU A 162 -10.03 -10.98 1.30
CA GLU A 162 -9.48 -12.28 0.87
C GLU A 162 -8.63 -12.14 -0.39
N ILE A 163 -9.09 -11.37 -1.39
CA ILE A 163 -8.33 -11.10 -2.62
C ILE A 163 -7.01 -10.38 -2.29
N GLU A 164 -7.04 -9.37 -1.43
CA GLU A 164 -5.82 -8.68 -0.99
C GLU A 164 -4.86 -9.61 -0.26
N PHE A 165 -5.36 -10.51 0.60
CA PHE A 165 -4.51 -11.51 1.25
C PHE A 165 -3.78 -12.38 0.22
N TRP A 166 -4.48 -12.89 -0.79
CA TRP A 166 -3.86 -13.71 -1.84
C TRP A 166 -2.86 -12.92 -2.67
N PHE A 167 -3.16 -11.67 -3.03
CA PHE A 167 -2.22 -10.82 -3.75
C PHE A 167 -1.00 -10.44 -2.91
N ALA A 168 -1.16 -10.21 -1.61
CA ALA A 168 -0.05 -10.00 -0.70
C ALA A 168 0.89 -11.21 -0.65
N LEU A 169 0.33 -12.43 -0.62
CA LEU A 169 1.11 -13.66 -0.66
C LEU A 169 1.92 -13.78 -1.96
N ILE A 170 1.32 -13.50 -3.11
CA ILE A 170 2.03 -13.52 -4.41
C ILE A 170 3.19 -12.52 -4.41
N LYS A 171 2.98 -11.29 -3.91
CA LYS A 171 4.03 -10.27 -3.81
C LYS A 171 5.20 -10.74 -2.94
N ILE A 172 4.92 -11.36 -1.79
CA ILE A 172 5.96 -11.88 -0.88
C ILE A 172 6.75 -13.00 -1.55
N LEU A 173 6.07 -13.95 -2.19
CA LEU A 173 6.73 -15.04 -2.92
C LEU A 173 7.60 -14.51 -4.08
N ALA A 174 7.13 -13.49 -4.79
CA ALA A 174 7.90 -12.83 -5.84
C ALA A 174 9.18 -12.19 -5.30
N ILE A 175 9.12 -11.50 -4.14
CA ILE A 175 10.32 -10.93 -3.49
C ILE A 175 11.32 -12.02 -3.11
N ILE A 176 10.85 -13.11 -2.49
CA ILE A 176 11.71 -14.24 -2.13
C ILE A 176 12.37 -14.84 -3.37
N GLY A 177 11.60 -15.00 -4.46
CA GLY A 177 12.11 -15.46 -5.75
C GLY A 177 13.18 -14.53 -6.32
N LEU A 178 12.95 -13.22 -6.34
CA LEU A 178 13.91 -12.23 -6.83
C LEU A 178 15.21 -12.22 -6.01
N ILE A 179 15.11 -12.34 -4.68
CA ILE A 179 16.29 -12.46 -3.81
C ILE A 179 17.06 -13.75 -4.12
N GLY A 180 16.35 -14.88 -4.27
CA GLY A 180 16.97 -16.16 -4.60
C GLY A 180 17.70 -16.14 -5.96
N VAL A 181 17.06 -15.57 -6.99
CA VAL A 181 17.66 -15.38 -8.32
C VAL A 181 18.86 -14.45 -8.25
N GLY A 182 18.76 -13.33 -7.53
CA GLY A 182 19.88 -12.42 -7.30
C GLY A 182 21.07 -13.11 -6.63
N GLY A 183 20.82 -13.90 -5.58
CA GLY A 183 21.85 -14.71 -4.94
C GLY A 183 22.50 -15.71 -5.89
N TYR A 184 21.70 -16.44 -6.66
CA TYR A 184 22.20 -17.36 -7.68
C TYR A 184 23.09 -16.67 -8.73
N MET A 185 22.72 -15.48 -9.20
CA MET A 185 23.52 -14.70 -10.15
C MET A 185 24.90 -14.32 -9.58
N ILE A 186 24.96 -13.96 -8.29
CA ILE A 186 26.23 -13.65 -7.61
C ILE A 186 27.13 -14.89 -7.52
N PHE A 187 26.59 -16.04 -7.11
CA PHE A 187 27.40 -17.26 -6.98
C PHE A 187 27.85 -17.84 -8.33
N SER A 188 27.02 -17.71 -9.36
CA SER A 188 27.33 -18.19 -10.71
C SER A 188 28.20 -17.22 -11.53
N HIS A 189 28.58 -16.06 -10.99
CA HIS A 189 29.32 -15.00 -11.70
C HIS A 189 28.66 -14.64 -13.04
N PHE A 190 27.33 -14.51 -13.03
CA PHE A 190 26.56 -14.27 -14.24
C PHE A 190 27.02 -12.98 -14.93
N GLN A 191 27.34 -13.08 -16.21
CA GLN A 191 27.70 -11.95 -17.06
C GLN A 191 26.44 -11.44 -17.76
N ALA A 192 26.04 -10.21 -17.46
CA ALA A 192 24.98 -9.55 -18.18
C ALA A 192 25.40 -9.36 -19.66
N PRO A 193 24.44 -9.33 -20.60
CA PRO A 193 24.72 -9.07 -22.02
C PRO A 193 25.49 -7.76 -22.31
N GLN A 194 25.50 -6.84 -21.33
CA GLN A 194 26.17 -5.55 -21.37
C GLN A 194 27.58 -5.58 -20.74
N GLY A 195 28.08 -6.76 -20.33
CA GLY A 195 29.44 -6.96 -19.78
C GLY A 195 29.57 -6.80 -18.26
N ALA A 196 28.49 -6.44 -17.55
CA ALA A 196 28.51 -6.37 -16.09
C ALA A 196 28.51 -7.77 -15.47
N VAL A 197 29.48 -8.05 -14.61
CA VAL A 197 29.56 -9.32 -13.87
C VAL A 197 28.90 -9.13 -12.51
N ALA A 198 27.98 -10.03 -12.15
CA ALA A 198 27.43 -10.06 -10.80
C ALA A 198 28.54 -10.45 -9.80
N SER A 199 28.85 -9.55 -8.86
CA SER A 199 29.90 -9.72 -7.85
C SER A 199 29.52 -9.02 -6.56
N ILE A 200 30.00 -9.56 -5.43
CA ILE A 200 29.84 -8.95 -4.09
C ILE A 200 30.56 -7.59 -4.02
N SER A 201 31.58 -7.36 -4.85
CA SER A 201 32.28 -6.07 -4.94
C SER A 201 31.42 -4.92 -5.46
N ASN A 202 30.26 -5.24 -6.06
CA ASN A 202 29.33 -4.26 -6.63
C ASN A 202 28.17 -3.92 -5.67
N VAL A 203 28.26 -4.37 -4.41
CA VAL A 203 27.34 -4.08 -3.30
C VAL A 203 27.95 -3.04 -2.37
#